data_AF-A0A1R4IE05-F1
#
_entry.id   AF-A0A1R4IE05-F1
#
_cell.length_a   1.000
_cell.length_b   1.000
_cell.length_c   1.000
_cell.angle_alpha   90.00
_cell.angle_beta   90.00
_cell.angle_gamma   90.00
#
_symmetry.space_group_name_H-M   'P 1'
#
loop_
_entity.id
_entity.type
_entity.pdbx_description
1 polymer ?
#
loop_
_entity_poly.entity_id
_entity_poly.type
_entity_poly.pdbx_seq_one_letter_code
_entity_poly.pdbx_strand_id
1 'polypeptide(L)'
;MTKKERMFDLVENWRKSALSKKLFCENHGVNIHTFNYWITKTQNEKTESGGFIRLQPPSFDSSYEITYPNGVKLCVRSVDLATLSQLLKL
;
A
#
# COMPACT_ATOMS: atom_id res chain seq x y z
N MET A 1 -12.09 -26.06 -16.93
CA MET A 1 -11.39 -25.67 -15.70
C MET A 1 -9.91 -25.97 -15.86
N THR A 2 -9.07 -24.94 -15.95
CA THR A 2 -7.62 -25.10 -16.11
C THR A 2 -6.97 -25.50 -14.79
N LYS A 3 -5.77 -26.12 -14.83
CA LYS A 3 -5.00 -26.42 -13.60
C LYS A 3 -4.71 -25.16 -12.78
N LYS A 4 -4.58 -24.02 -13.46
CA LYS A 4 -4.33 -22.70 -12.86
C LYS A 4 -5.54 -22.21 -12.07
N GLU A 5 -6.74 -22.27 -12.64
CA GLU A 5 -7.99 -21.91 -11.92
C GLU A 5 -8.16 -22.71 -10.63
N ARG A 6 -8.01 -24.04 -10.68
CA ARG A 6 -8.11 -24.89 -9.48
C ARG A 6 -7.12 -24.51 -8.39
N MET A 7 -5.90 -24.14 -8.77
CA MET A 7 -4.87 -23.67 -7.84
C MET A 7 -5.32 -22.37 -7.15
N PHE A 8 -5.81 -21.39 -7.91
CA PHE A 8 -6.27 -20.11 -7.37
C PHE A 8 -7.45 -20.32 -6.41
N ASP A 9 -8.45 -21.10 -6.82
CA ASP A 9 -9.63 -21.41 -6.02
C ASP A 9 -9.25 -22.06 -4.68
N LEU A 10 -8.31 -23.01 -4.69
CA LEU A 10 -7.83 -23.65 -3.46
C LEU A 10 -7.14 -22.66 -2.51
N VAL A 11 -6.31 -21.74 -3.05
CA VAL A 11 -5.66 -20.71 -2.23
C VAL A 11 -6.68 -19.72 -1.66
N GLU A 12 -7.71 -19.34 -2.42
CA GLU A 12 -8.77 -18.47 -1.90
C GLU A 12 -9.64 -19.16 -0.84
N ASN A 13 -9.99 -20.43 -1.07
CA ASN A 13 -10.74 -21.23 -0.10
C ASN A 13 -9.96 -21.38 1.20
N TRP A 14 -8.65 -21.61 1.13
CA TRP A 14 -7.79 -21.63 2.31
C TRP A 14 -7.83 -20.30 3.07
N ARG A 15 -7.66 -19.17 2.38
CA ARG A 15 -7.71 -17.83 2.99
C ARG A 15 -9.04 -17.56 3.70
N LYS A 16 -10.16 -18.09 3.18
CA LYS A 16 -11.49 -17.98 3.80
C LYS A 16 -11.69 -18.93 4.99
N SER A 17 -11.05 -20.10 4.96
CA SER A 17 -11.24 -21.15 5.98
C SER A 17 -10.61 -20.87 7.34
N ALA A 18 -9.68 -19.91 7.44
CA ALA A 18 -8.89 -19.62 8.65
C ALA A 18 -8.08 -20.82 9.21
N LEU A 19 -7.99 -21.92 8.46
CA LEU A 19 -7.22 -23.11 8.84
C LEU A 19 -5.72 -22.88 8.66
N SER A 20 -4.90 -23.60 9.44
CA SER A 20 -3.47 -23.64 9.17
C SER A 20 -3.20 -24.28 7.79
N LYS A 21 -2.13 -23.85 7.12
CA LYS A 21 -1.74 -24.41 5.80
C LYS A 21 -1.64 -25.93 5.84
N LYS A 22 -1.06 -26.47 6.92
CA LYS A 22 -0.86 -27.91 7.10
C LYS A 22 -2.20 -28.66 7.15
N LEU A 23 -3.12 -28.21 8.00
CA LEU A 23 -4.43 -28.83 8.16
C LEU A 23 -5.28 -28.73 6.88
N PHE A 24 -5.20 -27.60 6.18
CA PHE A 24 -5.88 -27.42 4.90
C PHE A 24 -5.32 -28.36 3.81
N CYS A 25 -3.99 -28.48 3.74
CA CYS A 25 -3.31 -29.39 2.81
C CYS A 25 -3.68 -30.86 3.08
N GLU A 26 -3.73 -31.26 4.35
CA GLU A 26 -4.14 -32.62 4.77
C GLU A 26 -5.60 -32.92 4.37
N ASN A 27 -6.53 -31.98 4.60
CA ASN A 27 -7.94 -32.15 4.26
C ASN A 27 -8.21 -32.22 2.74
N HIS A 28 -7.40 -31.52 1.94
CA HIS A 28 -7.56 -31.46 0.48
C HIS A 28 -6.59 -32.37 -0.30
N GLY A 29 -5.75 -33.14 0.39
CA GLY A 29 -4.79 -34.06 -0.24
C GLY A 29 -3.70 -33.36 -1.08
N VAL A 30 -3.34 -32.13 -0.72
CA VAL A 30 -2.35 -31.33 -1.44
C VAL A 30 -1.02 -31.36 -0.70
N ASN A 31 0.10 -31.49 -1.44
CA ASN A 31 1.42 -31.39 -0.82
C ASN A 31 1.69 -29.95 -0.34
N ILE A 32 2.16 -29.81 0.90
CA ILE A 32 2.42 -28.51 1.54
C ILE A 32 3.44 -27.64 0.77
N HIS A 33 4.45 -28.24 0.14
CA HIS A 33 5.44 -27.51 -0.66
C HIS A 33 4.83 -26.97 -1.93
N THR A 34 4.00 -27.77 -2.61
CA THR A 34 3.24 -27.35 -3.79
C THR A 34 2.26 -26.23 -3.42
N PHE A 35 1.59 -26.35 -2.28
CA PHE A 35 0.68 -25.33 -1.80
C PHE A 35 1.37 -24.01 -1.45
N ASN A 36 2.55 -24.06 -0.83
CA ASN A 36 3.36 -22.87 -0.60
C ASN A 36 3.77 -22.19 -1.92
N TYR A 37 4.18 -22.96 -2.93
CA TYR A 37 4.46 -22.43 -4.25
C TYR A 37 3.24 -21.73 -4.86
N TRP A 38 2.05 -22.32 -4.74
CA TRP A 38 0.80 -21.71 -5.20
C TRP A 38 0.50 -20.38 -4.49
N ILE A 39 0.68 -20.31 -3.17
CA ILE A 39 0.49 -19.05 -2.43
C ILE A 39 1.42 -17.96 -2.97
N THR A 40 2.71 -18.24 -3.11
CA THR A 40 3.68 -17.26 -3.63
C THR A 40 3.33 -16.84 -5.07
N LYS A 41 2.96 -17.80 -5.92
CA LYS A 41 2.58 -17.54 -7.31
C LYS A 41 1.32 -16.68 -7.41
N THR A 42 0.30 -16.98 -6.62
CA THR A 42 -0.94 -16.17 -6.58
C THR A 42 -0.68 -14.75 -6.08
N GLN A 43 0.26 -14.55 -5.17
CA GLN A 43 0.66 -13.22 -4.69
C GLN A 43 1.42 -12.43 -5.76
N ASN A 44 2.33 -13.07 -6.48
CA ASN A 44 3.08 -12.44 -7.56
C ASN A 44 2.21 -12.12 -8.78
N GLU A 45 1.23 -12.95 -9.12
CA GLU A 45 0.27 -12.63 -10.20
C GLU A 45 -0.72 -11.53 -9.80
N LYS A 46 -1.09 -11.39 -8.52
CA LYS A 46 -1.84 -10.20 -8.05
C LYS A 46 -0.98 -8.94 -8.06
N THR A 47 0.33 -9.10 -7.95
CA THR A 47 1.31 -8.02 -7.99
C THR A 47 1.90 -7.98 -9.41
N GLU A 48 1.07 -7.72 -10.42
CA GLU A 48 1.54 -7.58 -11.83
C GLU A 48 2.62 -6.50 -11.99
N SER A 49 2.87 -5.69 -10.96
CA SER A 49 3.94 -4.70 -10.90
C SER A 49 5.12 -5.17 -10.04
N GLY A 50 5.80 -6.24 -10.47
CA GLY A 50 7.16 -6.58 -10.00
C GLY A 50 8.24 -5.64 -10.56
N GLY A 51 7.91 -4.36 -10.70
CA GLY A 51 8.75 -3.33 -11.32
C GLY A 51 8.72 -2.04 -10.51
N PHE A 52 9.44 -1.03 -10.98
CA PHE A 52 9.49 0.28 -10.33
C PHE A 52 8.07 0.83 -10.12
N ILE A 53 7.71 1.08 -8.87
CA ILE A 53 6.47 1.74 -8.50
C ILE A 53 6.71 3.24 -8.60
N ARG A 54 5.92 3.94 -9.40
CA ARG A 54 5.97 5.41 -9.47
C ARG A 54 5.52 5.96 -8.12
N LEU A 55 6.46 6.47 -7.33
CA LEU A 55 6.13 7.28 -6.17
C LEU A 55 5.50 8.58 -6.67
N GLN A 56 4.25 8.83 -6.27
CA GLN A 56 3.70 10.17 -6.41
C GLN A 56 4.48 11.07 -5.44
N PRO A 57 4.91 12.26 -5.86
CA PRO A 57 5.45 13.22 -4.92
C PRO A 57 4.39 13.45 -3.84
N PRO A 58 4.77 13.55 -2.56
CA PRO A 58 3.82 13.90 -1.52
C PRO A 58 3.09 15.16 -1.95
N SER A 59 1.76 15.10 -1.96
CA SER A 59 0.92 16.29 -2.09
C SER A 59 1.14 17.11 -0.82
N PHE A 60 2.13 18.00 -0.86
CA PHE A 60 2.26 19.01 0.17
C PHE A 60 1.07 19.95 0.00
N ASP A 61 0.05 19.80 0.85
CA ASP A 61 -0.79 20.93 1.19
C ASP A 61 0.15 21.91 1.91
N SER A 62 0.77 22.80 1.14
CA SER A 62 1.76 23.76 1.64
C SER A 62 1.10 24.72 2.62
N SER A 63 0.98 24.29 3.86
CA SER A 63 0.58 25.13 4.98
C SER A 63 1.83 25.70 5.60
N TYR A 64 1.96 27.02 5.55
CA TYR A 64 3.07 27.76 6.13
C TYR A 64 2.63 28.35 7.47
N GLU A 65 3.47 28.22 8.49
CA GLU A 65 3.30 28.91 9.77
C GLU A 65 4.35 30.02 9.89
N ILE A 66 3.91 31.26 10.05
CA ILE A 66 4.77 32.41 10.34
C ILE A 66 4.55 32.80 11.80
N THR A 67 5.63 32.87 12.59
CA THR A 67 5.58 33.41 13.96
C THR A 67 6.35 34.73 14.00
N TYR A 68 5.66 35.81 14.37
CA TYR A 68 6.25 37.15 14.50
C TYR A 68 6.83 37.38 15.91
N PRO A 69 7.78 38.32 16.08
CA PRO A 69 8.37 38.65 17.38
C PRO A 69 7.37 39.11 18.44
N ASN A 70 6.23 39.67 18.02
CA ASN A 70 5.13 40.07 18.90
C ASN A 70 4.23 38.90 19.35
N GLY A 71 4.57 37.67 18.97
CA GLY A 71 3.83 36.45 19.33
C GLY A 71 2.66 36.11 18.42
N VAL A 72 2.40 36.91 17.38
CA VAL A 72 1.36 36.60 16.38
C VAL A 72 1.79 35.40 15.53
N LYS A 73 0.88 34.45 15.35
CA LYS A 73 1.07 33.26 14.52
C LYS A 73 0.09 33.26 13.36
N LEU A 74 0.59 33.10 12.14
CA LEU A 74 -0.20 33.07 10.93
C LEU A 74 -0.06 31.70 10.26
N CYS A 75 -1.16 30.97 10.13
CA CYS A 75 -1.21 29.72 9.38
C CYS A 75 -1.86 29.98 8.01
N VAL A 76 -1.08 29.83 6.95
CA VAL A 76 -1.51 30.13 5.58
C VAL A 76 -1.47 28.86 4.75
N ARG A 77 -2.60 28.49 4.15
CA ARG A 77 -2.69 27.37 3.22
C ARG A 77 -2.52 27.88 1.78
N SER A 78 -1.67 27.22 1.00
CA SER A 78 -1.57 27.39 -0.46
C SER A 78 -1.41 28.86 -0.92
N VAL A 79 -0.46 29.59 -0.35
CA VAL A 79 -0.12 30.95 -0.80
C VAL A 79 1.22 30.95 -1.50
N ASP A 80 1.30 31.72 -2.59
CA ASP A 80 2.53 31.92 -3.35
C ASP A 80 3.64 32.49 -2.44
N LEU A 81 4.85 31.95 -2.54
CA LEU A 81 6.01 32.32 -1.72
C LEU A 81 6.31 33.83 -1.81
N ALA A 82 6.00 34.45 -2.96
CA ALA A 82 6.17 35.89 -3.14
C ALA A 82 5.33 36.70 -2.15
N THR A 83 4.08 36.28 -1.92
CA THR A 83 3.16 36.95 -0.96
C THR A 83 3.61 36.71 0.48
N LEU A 84 4.08 35.49 0.79
CA LEU A 84 4.69 35.20 2.10
C LEU A 84 5.92 36.07 2.37
N SER A 85 6.75 36.33 1.36
CA SER A 85 7.93 37.17 1.52
C SER A 85 7.61 38.64 1.83
N GLN A 86 6.45 39.14 1.39
CA GLN A 86 6.01 40.50 1.70
C GLN A 86 5.61 40.65 3.17
N LEU A 87 5.02 39.61 3.75
CA LEU A 87 4.63 39.57 5.16
C LEU A 87 5.83 39.61 6.12
N LEU A 88 6.99 39.12 5.67
CA LEU A 88 8.24 39.16 6.44
C LEU A 88 8.97 40.52 6.38
N LYS A 89 8.58 41.42 5.48
CA LYS A 89 9.22 42.73 5.27
C LYS A 89 8.53 43.87 6.03
N LEU A 90 7.51 43.55 6.81
CA LEU A 90 6.74 44.49 7.64
C LEU A 90 7.38 44.69 9.01
#